data_AF-A0A350XFA6-F1
#
_entry.id   AF-A0A350XFA6-F1
#
_cell.length_a   1.000
_cell.length_b   1.000
_cell.length_c   1.000
_cell.angle_alpha   90.00
_cell.angle_beta   90.00
_cell.angle_gamma   90.00
#
_symmetry.space_group_name_H-M   'P 1'
#
loop_
_entity.id
_entity.type
_entity.pdbx_description
1 polymer ?
#
loop_
_entity_poly.entity_id
_entity_poly.type
_entity_poly.pdbx_seq_one_letter_code
_entity_poly.pdbx_strand_id
1 'polypeptide(L)'
;THLNNLAGLLAVTHHPAEALELMREAAEVENRIITRVFAASSDRDRLHHLQTIRYNFEGLLSLVWQYLPNSPDAVQIALDVTLRRKSLTASALATFNYALYSDRYPNLTPEFEQWRTLRAEIVHLIFSPPLPNPNLTSAEFAAQQATHKQRLSDLEAKCDKLEKRLASQVPELELLQAKCDRQTVAAELPKGSVLIEFVCFDVFDFNAPKSQKWQPARYAAFVLPTQQEKAVKRMIDLGPAAEINDLIREFRQASASPKLTDLGARSKKQKTTEIQLKSYIVSGIKLRQAIYDPIRTEIGEFQHLILAPDGDLNLVPFHTLPLDETGNTLLMDKYQISYLSSGRDILRGKMRSKRQAAKALIIADPNFDLGAEVATDLSLENLTSPPTPPLQGEGSKSNSPPFPCREGGQGG
;
A
#
# COMPACT_ATOMS: atom_id res chain seq x y z
N THR A 1 19.96 19.77 3.77
CA THR A 1 19.35 21.01 4.35
C THR A 1 19.81 22.28 3.67
N HIS A 2 21.10 22.56 3.51
CA HIS A 2 21.55 23.83 2.90
C HIS A 2 21.07 24.04 1.45
N LEU A 3 21.11 23.01 0.59
CA LEU A 3 20.66 23.10 -0.81
C LEU A 3 19.15 23.37 -0.93
N ASN A 4 18.31 22.68 -0.16
CA ASN A 4 16.85 22.87 -0.22
C ASN A 4 16.41 24.24 0.30
N ASN A 5 17.12 24.79 1.29
CA ASN A 5 16.86 26.16 1.75
C ASN A 5 17.19 27.19 0.68
N LEU A 6 18.31 27.01 -0.04
CA LEU A 6 18.67 27.86 -1.17
C LEU A 6 17.68 27.70 -2.34
N ALA A 7 17.28 26.47 -2.65
CA ALA A 7 16.26 26.20 -3.66
C ALA A 7 14.93 26.90 -3.32
N GLY A 8 14.53 26.88 -2.04
CA GLY A 8 13.36 27.62 -1.58
C GLY A 8 13.45 29.13 -1.82
N LEU A 9 14.64 29.73 -1.66
CA LEU A 9 14.87 31.14 -2.00
C LEU A 9 14.80 31.38 -3.50
N LEU A 10 15.43 30.52 -4.31
CA LEU A 10 15.42 30.62 -5.78
C LEU A 10 14.01 30.49 -6.36
N ALA A 11 13.18 29.63 -5.78
CA ALA A 11 11.77 29.50 -6.17
C ALA A 11 11.00 30.83 -5.99
N VAL A 12 11.25 31.54 -4.88
CA VAL A 12 10.62 32.83 -4.59
C VAL A 12 11.19 33.97 -5.44
N THR A 13 12.48 33.89 -5.82
CA THR A 13 13.11 34.92 -6.67
C THR A 13 12.94 34.66 -8.17
N HIS A 14 11.94 33.87 -8.59
CA HIS A 14 11.61 33.55 -9.98
C HIS A 14 12.65 32.73 -10.76
N HIS A 15 13.44 31.89 -10.08
CA HIS A 15 14.39 30.95 -10.70
C HIS A 15 14.04 29.48 -10.39
N PRO A 16 12.84 28.99 -10.78
CA PRO A 16 12.36 27.66 -10.41
C PRO A 16 13.17 26.51 -11.04
N ALA A 17 13.77 26.73 -12.22
CA ALA A 17 14.62 25.72 -12.86
C ALA A 17 15.93 25.49 -12.08
N GLU A 18 16.56 26.55 -11.60
CA GLU A 18 17.76 26.44 -10.75
C GLU A 18 17.42 25.85 -9.38
N ALA A 19 16.25 26.22 -8.82
CA ALA A 19 15.74 25.61 -7.60
C ALA A 19 15.57 24.08 -7.76
N LEU A 20 15.03 23.64 -8.90
CA LEU A 20 14.86 22.23 -9.21
C LEU A 20 16.20 21.48 -9.26
N GLU A 21 17.23 22.05 -9.91
CA GLU A 21 18.55 21.41 -9.97
C GLU A 21 19.16 21.22 -8.57
N LEU A 22 19.06 22.23 -7.70
CA LEU A 22 19.53 22.09 -6.32
C LEU A 22 18.73 21.04 -5.53
N MET A 23 17.41 20.97 -5.71
CA MET A 23 16.57 19.94 -5.07
C MET A 23 16.87 18.54 -5.62
N ARG A 24 17.15 18.41 -6.92
CA ARG A 24 17.59 17.16 -7.56
C ARG A 24 18.91 16.69 -6.96
N GLU A 25 19.90 17.57 -6.86
CA GLU A 25 21.19 17.26 -6.23
C GLU A 25 21.02 16.85 -4.75
N ALA A 26 20.18 17.58 -4.00
CA ALA A 26 19.87 17.24 -2.62
C ALA A 26 19.22 15.85 -2.51
N ALA A 27 18.26 15.53 -3.39
CA ALA A 27 17.58 14.24 -3.42
C ALA A 27 18.56 13.08 -3.73
N GLU A 28 19.58 13.30 -4.56
CA GLU A 28 20.65 12.32 -4.84
C GLU A 28 21.59 12.11 -3.65
N VAL A 29 21.91 13.17 -2.89
CA VAL A 29 22.67 13.06 -1.65
C VAL A 29 21.88 12.28 -0.61
N GLU A 30 20.60 12.63 -0.43
CA GLU A 30 19.69 11.91 0.46
C GLU A 30 19.56 10.44 0.06
N ASN A 31 19.46 10.12 -1.24
CA ASN A 31 19.35 8.73 -1.70
C ASN A 31 20.55 7.89 -1.24
N ARG A 32 21.77 8.45 -1.34
CA ARG A 32 23.00 7.81 -0.84
C ARG A 32 22.97 7.60 0.67
N ILE A 33 22.39 8.53 1.42
CA ILE A 33 22.22 8.40 2.88
C ILE A 33 21.19 7.33 3.21
N ILE A 34 20.03 7.32 2.53
CA ILE A 34 18.98 6.32 2.73
C ILE A 34 19.54 4.91 2.52
N THR A 35 20.34 4.68 1.48
CA THR A 35 20.98 3.38 1.24
C THR A 35 21.86 2.94 2.40
N ARG A 36 22.68 3.84 2.95
CA ARG A 36 23.53 3.53 4.12
C ARG A 36 22.73 3.31 5.40
N VAL A 37 21.71 4.13 5.64
CA VAL A 37 20.85 4.01 6.82
C VAL A 37 20.09 2.67 6.76
N PHE A 38 19.49 2.33 5.62
CA PHE A 38 18.68 1.13 5.50
C PHE A 38 19.47 -0.17 5.62
N ALA A 39 20.76 -0.16 5.24
CA ALA A 39 21.63 -1.33 5.34
C ALA A 39 21.91 -1.77 6.80
N ALA A 40 21.87 -0.84 7.75
CA ALA A 40 22.37 -1.08 9.12
C ALA A 40 21.43 -0.63 10.24
N SER A 41 20.15 -0.34 9.92
CA SER A 41 19.20 0.24 10.87
C SER A 41 17.93 -0.59 11.04
N SER A 42 17.26 -0.43 12.18
CA SER A 42 15.95 -1.04 12.46
C SER A 42 14.85 -0.44 11.58
N ASP A 43 13.70 -1.10 11.47
CA ASP A 43 12.50 -0.56 10.81
C ASP A 43 12.09 0.79 11.43
N ARG A 44 12.19 0.91 12.76
CA ARG A 44 11.90 2.14 13.51
C ARG A 44 12.83 3.29 13.10
N ASP A 45 14.14 3.04 13.06
CA ASP A 45 15.12 4.05 12.66
C ASP A 45 14.94 4.48 11.20
N ARG A 46 14.65 3.51 10.31
CA ARG A 46 14.35 3.77 8.89
C ARG A 46 13.14 4.68 8.75
N LEU A 47 12.06 4.39 9.46
CA LEU A 47 10.85 5.22 9.46
C LEU A 47 11.14 6.62 10.00
N HIS A 48 11.82 6.73 11.15
CA HIS A 48 12.19 8.01 11.75
C HIS A 48 13.04 8.85 10.78
N HIS A 49 14.07 8.25 10.16
CA HIS A 49 14.90 8.94 9.20
C HIS A 49 14.08 9.46 8.00
N LEU A 50 13.19 8.63 7.43
CA LEU A 50 12.34 9.07 6.32
C LEU A 50 11.39 10.21 6.70
N GLN A 51 10.86 10.22 7.92
CA GLN A 51 10.07 11.35 8.43
C GLN A 51 10.89 12.65 8.44
N THR A 52 12.18 12.60 8.81
CA THR A 52 13.04 13.79 8.84
C THR A 52 13.38 14.39 7.47
N ILE A 53 13.15 13.66 6.38
CA ILE A 53 13.42 14.15 5.01
C ILE A 53 12.16 14.28 4.17
N ARG A 54 10.99 13.92 4.71
CA ARG A 54 9.70 13.94 4.00
C ARG A 54 9.38 15.32 3.43
N TYR A 55 9.63 16.37 4.21
CA TYR A 55 9.37 17.74 3.76
C TYR A 55 10.20 18.17 2.54
N ASN A 56 11.39 17.58 2.32
CA ASN A 56 12.19 17.88 1.12
C ASN A 56 11.54 17.28 -0.12
N PHE A 57 11.00 16.07 0.00
CA PHE A 57 10.25 15.40 -1.06
C PHE A 57 8.97 16.17 -1.41
N GLU A 58 8.18 16.55 -0.40
CA GLU A 58 6.94 17.32 -0.59
C GLU A 58 7.22 18.72 -1.14
N GLY A 59 8.34 19.34 -0.74
CA GLY A 59 8.82 20.60 -1.30
C GLY A 59 9.18 20.48 -2.79
N LEU A 60 9.87 19.41 -3.21
CA LEU A 60 10.17 19.16 -4.61
C LEU A 60 8.90 18.98 -5.44
N LEU A 61 7.94 18.16 -4.97
CA LEU A 61 6.65 18.00 -5.64
C LEU A 61 5.89 19.33 -5.75
N SER A 62 5.90 20.12 -4.68
CA SER A 62 5.28 21.44 -4.65
C SER A 62 5.91 22.40 -5.66
N LEU A 63 7.25 22.39 -5.80
CA LEU A 63 7.96 23.21 -6.79
C LEU A 63 7.53 22.84 -8.21
N VAL A 64 7.53 21.54 -8.53
CA VAL A 64 7.17 21.04 -9.86
C VAL A 64 5.71 21.33 -10.18
N TRP A 65 4.81 21.13 -9.21
CA TRP A 65 3.38 21.43 -9.34
C TRP A 65 3.11 22.92 -9.60
N GLN A 66 3.66 23.81 -8.78
CA GLN A 66 3.32 25.24 -8.79
C GLN A 66 4.02 26.00 -9.92
N TYR A 67 5.30 25.69 -10.19
CA TYR A 67 6.15 26.53 -11.04
C TYR A 67 6.61 25.85 -12.33
N LEU A 68 6.64 24.51 -12.39
CA LEU A 68 7.15 23.76 -13.54
C LEU A 68 6.17 22.71 -14.12
N PRO A 69 4.83 22.94 -14.15
CA PRO A 69 3.87 21.90 -14.56
C PRO A 69 3.99 21.51 -16.04
N ASN A 70 4.58 22.38 -16.87
CA ASN A 70 4.76 22.19 -18.31
C ASN A 70 6.18 21.78 -18.69
N SER A 71 7.07 21.50 -17.72
CA SER A 71 8.42 21.01 -17.97
C SER A 71 8.46 19.49 -17.86
N PRO A 72 8.57 18.75 -18.98
CA PRO A 72 8.63 17.29 -18.94
C PRO A 72 9.82 16.77 -18.12
N ASP A 73 10.94 17.49 -18.16
CA ASP A 73 12.15 17.14 -17.40
C ASP A 73 11.90 17.25 -15.88
N ALA A 74 11.25 18.33 -15.44
CA ALA A 74 10.88 18.52 -14.03
C ALA A 74 9.91 17.44 -13.54
N VAL A 75 8.91 17.10 -14.36
CA VAL A 75 7.93 16.04 -14.05
C VAL A 75 8.63 14.68 -13.97
N GLN A 76 9.58 14.40 -14.86
CA GLN A 76 10.36 13.16 -14.84
C GLN A 76 11.24 13.06 -13.59
N ILE A 77 11.88 14.15 -13.18
CA ILE A 77 12.64 14.20 -11.92
C ILE A 77 11.70 13.94 -10.72
N ALA A 78 10.52 14.56 -10.68
CA ALA A 78 9.54 14.33 -9.63
C ALA A 78 9.08 12.86 -9.57
N LEU A 79 8.85 12.22 -10.71
CA LEU A 79 8.52 10.79 -10.78
C LEU A 79 9.67 9.93 -10.26
N ASP A 80 10.91 10.19 -10.69
CA ASP A 80 12.08 9.42 -10.26
C ASP A 80 12.29 9.51 -8.73
N VAL A 81 12.13 10.70 -8.16
CA VAL A 81 12.19 10.88 -6.70
C VAL A 81 11.00 10.19 -6.02
N THR A 82 9.79 10.27 -6.57
CA THR A 82 8.60 9.57 -6.04
C THR A 82 8.83 8.06 -6.00
N LEU A 83 9.30 7.48 -7.11
CA LEU A 83 9.64 6.06 -7.22
C LEU A 83 10.75 5.66 -6.25
N ARG A 84 11.60 6.58 -5.80
CA ARG A 84 12.68 6.33 -4.81
C ARG A 84 12.27 6.62 -3.38
N ARG A 85 11.21 7.36 -3.11
CA ARG A 85 10.75 7.69 -1.75
C ARG A 85 9.53 6.90 -1.30
N LYS A 86 8.56 6.69 -2.19
CA LYS A 86 7.29 6.03 -1.85
C LYS A 86 7.50 4.57 -1.46
N SER A 87 6.79 4.14 -0.42
CA SER A 87 6.74 2.75 0.08
C SER A 87 8.09 2.13 0.49
N LEU A 88 9.13 2.95 0.74
CA LEU A 88 10.47 2.46 1.12
C LEU A 88 10.48 1.52 2.33
N THR A 89 9.78 1.89 3.42
CA THR A 89 9.75 1.06 4.65
C THR A 89 9.02 -0.25 4.42
N ALA A 90 7.85 -0.21 3.75
CA ALA A 90 7.09 -1.40 3.40
C ALA A 90 7.90 -2.33 2.47
N SER A 91 8.61 -1.75 1.49
CA SER A 91 9.50 -2.53 0.64
C SER A 91 10.63 -3.17 1.46
N ALA A 92 11.29 -2.42 2.34
CA ALA A 92 12.37 -2.97 3.15
C ALA A 92 11.90 -4.07 4.13
N LEU A 93 10.72 -3.91 4.74
CA LEU A 93 10.08 -4.94 5.57
C LEU A 93 9.73 -6.20 4.76
N ALA A 94 9.18 -6.06 3.56
CA ALA A 94 8.90 -7.21 2.70
C ALA A 94 10.18 -7.99 2.33
N THR A 95 11.29 -7.28 2.11
CA THR A 95 12.60 -7.91 1.87
C THR A 95 13.13 -8.61 3.11
N PHE A 96 13.01 -7.99 4.28
CA PHE A 96 13.38 -8.60 5.55
C PHE A 96 12.56 -9.88 5.83
N ASN A 97 11.23 -9.82 5.66
CA ASN A 97 10.36 -10.98 5.79
C ASN A 97 10.72 -12.08 4.78
N TYR A 98 11.02 -11.72 3.54
CA TYR A 98 11.47 -12.71 2.56
C TYR A 98 12.78 -13.37 3.00
N ALA A 99 13.75 -12.62 3.54
CA ALA A 99 14.97 -13.20 4.11
C ALA A 99 14.66 -14.15 5.28
N LEU A 100 13.79 -13.72 6.20
CA LEU A 100 13.34 -14.46 7.39
C LEU A 100 12.69 -15.82 7.07
N TYR A 101 11.93 -15.89 5.97
CA TYR A 101 11.23 -17.12 5.55
C TYR A 101 11.92 -17.86 4.40
N SER A 102 13.07 -17.36 3.94
CA SER A 102 13.87 -18.01 2.92
C SER A 102 14.94 -18.91 3.54
N ASP A 103 15.22 -20.05 2.91
CA ASP A 103 16.31 -20.95 3.30
C ASP A 103 17.70 -20.42 2.88
N ARG A 104 17.82 -19.12 2.58
CA ARG A 104 19.04 -18.49 2.05
C ARG A 104 20.06 -18.15 3.12
N TYR A 105 19.63 -18.02 4.38
CA TYR A 105 20.46 -17.62 5.51
C TYR A 105 20.38 -18.63 6.66
N PRO A 106 20.77 -19.90 6.45
CA PRO A 106 20.69 -20.92 7.49
C PRO A 106 21.54 -20.59 8.72
N ASN A 107 22.60 -19.79 8.55
CA ASN A 107 23.45 -19.28 9.62
C ASN A 107 22.78 -18.20 10.50
N LEU A 108 21.67 -17.59 10.05
CA LEU A 108 20.92 -16.55 10.78
C LEU A 108 19.61 -17.06 11.40
N THR A 109 19.29 -18.34 11.20
CA THR A 109 18.07 -18.96 11.74
C THR A 109 17.90 -18.76 13.25
N PRO A 110 18.92 -18.93 14.11
CA PRO A 110 18.77 -18.71 15.55
C PRO A 110 18.37 -17.27 15.89
N GLU A 111 19.02 -16.28 15.26
CA GLU A 111 18.69 -14.87 15.41
C GLU A 111 17.29 -14.53 14.91
N PHE A 112 16.87 -15.14 13.81
CA PHE A 112 15.52 -14.98 13.27
C PHE A 112 14.45 -15.54 14.20
N GLU A 113 14.65 -16.70 14.82
CA GLU A 113 13.73 -17.25 15.82
C GLU A 113 13.70 -16.39 17.10
N GLN A 114 14.86 -15.88 17.53
CA GLN A 114 14.93 -14.94 18.65
C GLN A 114 14.12 -13.66 18.34
N TRP A 115 14.23 -13.12 17.13
CA TRP A 115 13.47 -11.94 16.71
C TRP A 115 11.96 -12.21 16.72
N ARG A 116 11.53 -13.36 16.21
CA ARG A 116 10.10 -13.76 16.23
C ARG A 116 9.57 -13.88 17.66
N THR A 117 10.36 -14.47 18.56
CA THR A 117 9.98 -14.61 19.98
C THR A 117 9.81 -13.25 20.64
N LEU A 118 10.76 -12.33 20.46
CA LEU A 118 10.67 -10.96 20.99
C LEU A 118 9.45 -10.22 20.43
N ARG A 119 9.16 -10.36 19.12
CA ARG A 119 7.98 -9.76 18.50
C ARG A 119 6.67 -10.33 19.05
N ALA A 120 6.61 -11.64 19.31
CA ALA A 120 5.45 -12.26 19.94
C ALA A 120 5.22 -11.76 21.37
N GLU A 121 6.28 -11.59 22.17
CA GLU A 121 6.19 -11.01 23.52
C GLU A 121 5.70 -9.56 23.50
N ILE A 122 6.19 -8.74 22.55
CA ILE A 122 5.74 -7.36 22.36
C ILE A 122 4.24 -7.34 22.03
N VAL A 123 3.80 -8.15 21.06
CA VAL A 123 2.39 -8.25 20.67
C VAL A 123 1.53 -8.67 21.86
N HIS A 124 1.95 -9.69 22.62
CA HIS A 124 1.23 -10.13 23.81
C HIS A 124 1.08 -9.01 24.85
N LEU A 125 2.13 -8.23 25.13
CA LEU A 125 2.05 -7.10 26.07
C LEU A 125 1.15 -5.96 25.56
N ILE A 126 1.15 -5.67 24.26
CA ILE A 126 0.27 -4.65 23.66
C ILE A 126 -1.21 -5.06 23.83
N PHE A 127 -1.53 -6.32 23.61
CA PHE A 127 -2.90 -6.84 23.76
C PHE A 127 -3.29 -7.20 25.20
N SER A 128 -2.35 -7.14 26.14
CA SER A 128 -2.57 -7.36 27.57
C SER A 128 -2.16 -6.12 28.41
N PRO A 129 -2.79 -4.95 28.21
CA PRO A 129 -2.50 -3.77 29.02
C PRO A 129 -3.03 -3.95 30.45
N PRO A 130 -2.38 -3.34 31.46
CA PRO A 130 -2.91 -3.33 32.83
C PRO A 130 -4.27 -2.61 32.85
N LEU A 131 -5.31 -3.32 33.26
CA LEU A 131 -6.67 -2.80 33.36
C LEU A 131 -6.94 -2.22 34.76
N PRO A 132 -7.81 -1.19 34.88
CA PRO A 132 -8.22 -0.67 36.18
C PRO A 132 -8.79 -1.80 37.06
N ASN A 133 -8.26 -1.92 38.27
CA ASN A 133 -8.68 -2.95 39.24
C ASN A 133 -9.19 -2.26 40.51
N PRO A 134 -10.44 -2.52 40.95
CA PRO A 134 -11.00 -1.92 42.16
C PRO A 134 -10.25 -2.29 43.45
N ASN A 135 -9.42 -3.32 43.42
CA ASN A 135 -8.59 -3.76 44.56
C ASN A 135 -7.21 -3.08 44.61
N LEU A 136 -6.88 -2.19 43.67
CA LEU A 136 -5.61 -1.46 43.64
C LEU A 136 -5.82 0.01 43.96
N THR A 137 -4.91 0.59 44.74
CA THR A 137 -4.84 2.05 44.89
C THR A 137 -4.39 2.71 43.59
N SER A 138 -4.69 4.00 43.43
CA SER A 138 -4.24 4.78 42.26
C SER A 138 -2.71 4.78 42.10
N ALA A 139 -1.96 4.74 43.21
CA ALA A 139 -0.50 4.68 43.18
C ALA A 139 0.01 3.32 42.68
N GLU A 140 -0.59 2.22 43.12
CA GLU A 140 -0.23 0.87 42.68
C GLU A 140 -0.58 0.64 41.21
N PHE A 141 -1.74 1.14 40.76
CA PHE A 141 -2.12 1.08 39.35
C PHE A 141 -1.18 1.90 38.45
N ALA A 142 -0.75 3.08 38.90
CA ALA A 142 0.25 3.88 38.20
C ALA A 142 1.62 3.17 38.12
N ALA A 143 2.04 2.50 39.20
CA ALA A 143 3.28 1.71 39.23
C ALA A 143 3.23 0.50 38.29
N GLN A 144 2.08 -0.19 38.20
CA GLN A 144 1.87 -1.28 37.24
C GLN A 144 1.92 -0.79 35.80
N GLN A 145 1.30 0.34 35.49
CA GLN A 145 1.39 0.97 34.17
C GLN A 145 2.83 1.36 33.82
N ALA A 146 3.58 1.93 34.77
CA ALA A 146 4.97 2.30 34.56
C ALA A 146 5.83 1.06 34.27
N THR A 147 5.67 -0.02 35.04
CA THR A 147 6.36 -1.30 34.82
C THR A 147 6.03 -1.90 33.46
N HIS A 148 4.77 -1.89 33.06
CA HIS A 148 4.33 -2.39 31.76
C HIS A 148 4.96 -1.60 30.60
N LYS A 149 4.91 -0.26 30.66
CA LYS A 149 5.55 0.63 29.69
C LYS A 149 7.07 0.43 29.62
N GLN A 150 7.73 0.28 30.76
CA GLN A 150 9.17 0.01 30.81
C GLN A 150 9.51 -1.33 30.16
N ARG A 151 8.78 -2.40 30.49
CA ARG A 151 9.00 -3.73 29.90
C ARG A 151 8.80 -3.72 28.39
N LEU A 152 7.79 -3.00 27.89
CA LEU A 152 7.56 -2.82 26.46
C LEU A 152 8.76 -2.10 25.81
N SER A 153 9.20 -0.98 26.39
CA SER A 153 10.37 -0.23 25.91
C SER A 153 11.66 -1.06 25.89
N ASP A 154 11.88 -1.90 26.91
CA ASP A 154 13.04 -2.78 26.99
C ASP A 154 13.04 -3.87 25.91
N LEU A 155 11.86 -4.45 25.62
CA LEU A 155 11.70 -5.44 24.56
C LEU A 155 11.85 -4.81 23.17
N GLU A 156 11.28 -3.62 22.95
CA GLU A 156 11.48 -2.85 21.72
C GLU A 156 12.97 -2.57 21.48
N ALA A 157 13.70 -2.11 22.49
CA ALA A 157 15.13 -1.84 22.37
C ALA A 157 15.95 -3.11 22.05
N LYS A 158 15.59 -4.26 22.64
CA LYS A 158 16.22 -5.56 22.31
C LYS A 158 15.91 -5.97 20.87
N CYS A 159 14.66 -5.83 20.44
CA CYS A 159 14.23 -6.12 19.08
C CYS A 159 14.97 -5.25 18.06
N ASP A 160 15.04 -3.94 18.29
CA ASP A 160 15.74 -2.97 17.44
C ASP A 160 17.23 -3.31 17.32
N LYS A 161 17.89 -3.68 18.42
CA LYS A 161 19.31 -4.09 18.41
C LYS A 161 19.54 -5.36 17.59
N LEU A 162 18.64 -6.33 17.71
CA LEU A 162 18.71 -7.58 16.95
C LEU A 162 18.45 -7.35 15.46
N GLU A 163 17.48 -6.51 15.13
CA GLU A 163 17.14 -6.15 13.76
C GLU A 163 18.30 -5.43 13.07
N LYS A 164 18.98 -4.49 13.74
CA LYS A 164 20.20 -3.84 13.22
C LYS A 164 21.28 -4.85 12.84
N ARG A 165 21.51 -5.85 13.70
CA ARG A 165 22.49 -6.91 13.47
C ARG A 165 22.10 -7.78 12.27
N LEU A 166 20.82 -8.14 12.16
CA LEU A 166 20.29 -8.91 11.03
C LEU A 166 20.36 -8.12 9.72
N ALA A 167 19.97 -6.83 9.72
CA ALA A 167 19.98 -5.97 8.54
C ALA A 167 21.38 -5.89 7.89
N SER A 168 22.43 -5.76 8.71
CA SER A 168 23.81 -5.71 8.24
C SER A 168 24.31 -6.99 7.55
N GLN A 169 23.55 -8.09 7.65
CA GLN A 169 23.90 -9.41 7.10
C GLN A 169 22.96 -9.85 5.96
N VAL A 170 22.03 -8.99 5.54
CA VAL A 170 21.05 -9.26 4.46
C VAL A 170 21.27 -8.26 3.30
N PRO A 171 22.11 -8.59 2.29
CA PRO A 171 22.49 -7.68 1.21
C PRO A 171 21.34 -7.19 0.31
N GLU A 172 20.22 -7.91 0.26
CA GLU A 172 19.05 -7.53 -0.55
C GLU A 172 18.38 -6.24 -0.09
N LEU A 173 18.58 -5.86 1.17
CA LEU A 173 18.14 -4.56 1.69
C LEU A 173 18.88 -3.39 0.99
N GLU A 174 20.12 -3.61 0.55
CA GLU A 174 20.92 -2.63 -0.18
C GLU A 174 20.58 -2.61 -1.69
N LEU A 175 20.43 -3.78 -2.30
CA LEU A 175 20.26 -3.95 -3.76
C LEU A 175 18.99 -3.30 -4.32
N LEU A 176 17.90 -3.26 -3.53
CA LEU A 176 16.63 -2.65 -3.96
C LEU A 176 16.69 -1.12 -4.11
N GLN A 177 17.75 -0.48 -3.61
CA GLN A 177 17.85 0.98 -3.59
C GLN A 177 18.72 1.56 -4.70
N ALA A 178 19.57 0.73 -5.34
CA ALA A 178 20.68 1.26 -6.13
C ALA A 178 20.30 1.80 -7.52
N LYS A 179 19.20 1.35 -8.15
CA LYS A 179 18.80 1.77 -9.52
C LYS A 179 17.29 1.73 -9.75
N CYS A 180 16.53 2.53 -9.01
CA CYS A 180 15.10 2.71 -9.23
C CYS A 180 14.84 4.07 -9.88
N ASP A 181 14.56 4.08 -11.17
CA ASP A 181 14.12 5.26 -11.92
C ASP A 181 13.01 4.85 -12.90
N ARG A 182 12.36 5.83 -13.52
CA ARG A 182 11.28 5.58 -14.48
C ARG A 182 11.76 4.75 -15.68
N GLN A 183 13.04 4.84 -16.06
CA GLN A 183 13.61 4.08 -17.17
C GLN A 183 13.61 2.59 -16.86
N THR A 184 14.15 2.22 -15.69
CA THR A 184 14.19 0.83 -15.26
C THR A 184 12.79 0.28 -15.00
N VAL A 185 11.88 1.09 -14.46
CA VAL A 185 10.48 0.71 -14.26
C VAL A 185 9.78 0.49 -15.61
N ALA A 186 9.83 1.45 -16.53
CA ALA A 186 9.15 1.36 -17.83
C ALA A 186 9.62 0.17 -18.68
N ALA A 187 10.91 -0.17 -18.61
CA ALA A 187 11.48 -1.30 -19.31
C ALA A 187 10.95 -2.66 -18.80
N GLU A 188 10.53 -2.73 -17.54
CA GLU A 188 10.08 -3.97 -16.88
C GLU A 188 8.55 -4.08 -16.79
N LEU A 189 7.81 -3.03 -17.17
CA LEU A 189 6.37 -3.10 -17.24
C LEU A 189 5.92 -4.15 -18.28
N PRO A 190 4.93 -4.99 -17.98
CA PRO A 190 4.34 -5.92 -18.94
C PRO A 190 3.95 -5.23 -20.25
N LYS A 191 4.06 -5.95 -21.37
CA LYS A 191 3.62 -5.43 -22.67
C LYS A 191 2.13 -5.08 -22.63
N GLY A 192 1.76 -3.95 -23.22
CA GLY A 192 0.37 -3.47 -23.23
C GLY A 192 -0.13 -2.94 -21.87
N SER A 193 0.77 -2.70 -20.92
CA SER A 193 0.42 -2.12 -19.62
C SER A 193 0.87 -0.67 -19.45
N VAL A 194 0.22 0.02 -18.52
CA VAL A 194 0.57 1.37 -18.08
C VAL A 194 0.58 1.42 -16.55
N LEU A 195 1.63 2.01 -15.99
CA LEU A 195 1.72 2.30 -14.56
C LEU A 195 1.05 3.65 -14.27
N ILE A 196 0.20 3.67 -13.26
CA ILE A 196 -0.38 4.89 -12.70
C ILE A 196 0.14 5.02 -11.27
N GLU A 197 1.09 5.93 -11.06
CA GLU A 197 1.69 6.23 -9.78
C GLU A 197 0.97 7.43 -9.16
N PHE A 198 0.15 7.18 -8.14
CA PHE A 198 -0.50 8.23 -7.36
C PHE A 198 0.44 8.72 -6.25
N VAL A 199 0.35 10.00 -5.91
CA VAL A 199 1.08 10.58 -4.79
C VAL A 199 0.19 11.54 -4.01
N CYS A 200 0.23 11.46 -2.69
CA CYS A 200 -0.41 12.40 -1.77
C CYS A 200 0.66 13.19 -1.04
N PHE A 201 0.63 14.52 -1.13
CA PHE A 201 1.67 15.36 -0.55
C PHE A 201 1.08 16.65 0.04
N ASP A 202 1.61 17.08 1.18
CA ASP A 202 1.36 18.40 1.74
C ASP A 202 2.01 19.47 0.85
N VAL A 203 1.31 20.59 0.65
CA VAL A 203 1.76 21.61 -0.29
C VAL A 203 2.61 22.63 0.44
N PHE A 204 3.84 22.81 -0.04
CA PHE A 204 4.70 23.87 0.43
C PHE A 204 4.48 25.14 -0.38
N ASP A 205 3.93 26.18 0.25
CA ASP A 205 3.88 27.52 -0.33
C ASP A 205 5.22 28.23 -0.10
N PHE A 206 5.93 28.45 -1.20
CA PHE A 206 7.23 29.10 -1.21
C PHE A 206 7.15 30.58 -0.80
N ASN A 207 6.03 31.25 -1.08
CA ASN A 207 5.82 32.68 -0.83
C ASN A 207 5.22 32.96 0.56
N ALA A 208 4.64 31.96 1.22
CA ALA A 208 4.00 32.12 2.52
C ALA A 208 5.00 32.45 3.65
N PRO A 209 4.56 33.18 4.70
CA PRO A 209 5.35 33.38 5.91
C PRO A 209 5.63 32.05 6.62
N LYS A 210 6.72 31.99 7.39
CA LYS A 210 7.23 30.75 8.03
C LYS A 210 6.17 29.95 8.80
N SER A 211 5.18 30.62 9.40
CA SER A 211 4.11 30.01 10.20
C SER A 211 3.00 29.35 9.38
N GLN A 212 2.93 29.56 8.07
CA GLN A 212 1.83 29.11 7.19
C GLN A 212 2.33 28.49 5.88
N LYS A 213 3.57 28.00 5.87
CA LYS A 213 4.19 27.43 4.66
C LYS A 213 3.57 26.12 4.19
N TRP A 214 3.00 25.34 5.10
CA TRP A 214 2.36 24.07 4.77
C TRP A 214 0.87 24.29 4.62
N GLN A 215 0.37 23.95 3.44
CA GLN A 215 -1.03 23.99 3.04
C GLN A 215 -1.57 22.56 2.95
N PRO A 216 -2.91 22.38 2.98
CA PRO A 216 -3.52 21.06 2.95
C PRO A 216 -3.05 20.19 1.77
N ALA A 217 -2.95 18.88 2.03
CA ALA A 217 -2.49 17.90 1.04
C ALA A 217 -3.34 17.84 -0.23
N ARG A 218 -2.71 17.36 -1.30
CA ARG A 218 -3.33 17.13 -2.62
C ARG A 218 -2.96 15.76 -3.15
N TYR A 219 -3.80 15.22 -4.02
CA TYR A 219 -3.45 14.07 -4.82
C TYR A 219 -2.96 14.49 -6.20
N ALA A 220 -1.91 13.82 -6.68
CA ALA A 220 -1.48 13.88 -8.06
C ALA A 220 -1.22 12.48 -8.61
N ALA A 221 -1.14 12.37 -9.94
CA ALA A 221 -0.82 11.12 -10.63
C ALA A 221 0.24 11.32 -11.71
N PHE A 222 1.10 10.31 -11.86
CA PHE A 222 1.98 10.13 -13.00
C PHE A 222 1.53 8.91 -13.79
N VAL A 223 1.49 9.03 -15.12
CA VAL A 223 1.13 7.93 -16.02
C VAL A 223 2.37 7.54 -16.82
N LEU A 224 2.89 6.33 -16.59
CA LEU A 224 4.11 5.80 -17.19
C LEU A 224 3.77 4.57 -18.05
N PRO A 225 3.69 4.72 -19.38
CA PRO A 225 3.47 3.60 -20.29
C PRO A 225 4.68 2.65 -20.35
N THR A 226 4.42 1.36 -20.59
CA THR A 226 5.47 0.37 -20.85
C THR A 226 6.38 0.80 -22.01
N GLN A 227 7.70 0.62 -21.84
CA GLN A 227 8.73 0.94 -22.82
C GLN A 227 8.78 2.41 -23.30
N GLN A 228 8.10 3.33 -22.61
CA GLN A 228 8.08 4.75 -22.99
C GLN A 228 8.44 5.64 -21.80
N GLU A 229 9.71 5.58 -21.39
CA GLU A 229 10.22 6.29 -20.23
C GLU A 229 10.14 7.82 -20.34
N LYS A 230 10.06 8.37 -21.57
CA LYS A 230 9.93 9.80 -21.86
C LYS A 230 8.49 10.25 -22.11
N ALA A 231 7.52 9.33 -22.05
CA ALA A 231 6.11 9.66 -22.29
C ALA A 231 5.50 10.44 -21.12
N VAL A 232 6.09 10.39 -19.92
CA VAL A 232 5.64 11.16 -18.77
C VAL A 232 5.93 12.65 -19.01
N LYS A 233 4.87 13.40 -19.30
CA LYS A 233 4.95 14.83 -19.64
C LYS A 233 4.32 15.73 -18.60
N ARG A 234 3.42 15.19 -17.76
CA ARG A 234 2.62 15.97 -16.82
C ARG A 234 2.53 15.25 -15.49
N MET A 235 2.58 16.04 -14.43
CA MET A 235 2.09 15.64 -13.12
C MET A 235 0.63 16.09 -13.04
N ILE A 236 -0.30 15.13 -13.02
CA ILE A 236 -1.73 15.39 -13.16
C ILE A 236 -2.30 15.67 -11.78
N ASP A 237 -2.69 16.92 -11.51
CA ASP A 237 -3.37 17.30 -10.27
C ASP A 237 -4.78 16.70 -10.26
N LEU A 238 -5.09 15.90 -9.24
CA LEU A 238 -6.41 15.33 -9.01
C LEU A 238 -7.26 16.19 -8.08
N GLY A 239 -6.62 17.10 -7.33
CA GLY A 239 -7.28 18.04 -6.43
C GLY A 239 -6.96 17.82 -4.94
N PRO A 240 -7.64 18.59 -4.06
CA PRO A 240 -7.42 18.54 -2.62
C PRO A 240 -7.69 17.16 -2.03
N ALA A 241 -6.78 16.69 -1.17
CA ALA A 241 -6.87 15.37 -0.58
C ALA A 241 -8.10 15.21 0.32
N ALA A 242 -8.49 16.26 1.06
CA ALA A 242 -9.66 16.21 1.92
C ALA A 242 -10.95 15.90 1.15
N GLU A 243 -11.18 16.58 0.02
CA GLU A 243 -12.36 16.38 -0.83
C GLU A 243 -12.40 14.97 -1.42
N ILE A 244 -11.27 14.48 -1.94
CA ILE A 244 -11.16 13.12 -2.47
C ILE A 244 -11.35 12.08 -1.36
N ASN A 245 -10.78 12.29 -0.17
CA ASN A 245 -10.94 11.37 0.97
C ASN A 245 -12.40 11.27 1.42
N ASP A 246 -13.16 12.37 1.36
CA ASP A 246 -14.59 12.36 1.65
C ASP A 246 -15.38 11.57 0.59
N LEU A 247 -15.06 11.74 -0.70
CA LEU A 247 -15.63 10.91 -1.77
C LEU A 247 -15.31 9.41 -1.60
N ILE A 248 -14.08 9.07 -1.20
CA ILE A 248 -13.67 7.69 -0.91
C ILE A 248 -14.50 7.12 0.24
N ARG A 249 -14.69 7.91 1.31
CA ARG A 249 -15.47 7.51 2.47
C ARG A 249 -16.93 7.28 2.12
N GLU A 250 -17.55 8.20 1.36
CA GLU A 250 -18.92 8.06 0.86
C GLU A 250 -19.08 6.80 0.01
N PHE A 251 -18.17 6.58 -0.94
CA PHE A 251 -18.20 5.40 -1.81
C PHE A 251 -18.05 4.09 -1.03
N ARG A 252 -17.13 4.02 -0.07
CA ARG A 252 -16.95 2.83 0.78
C ARG A 252 -18.16 2.57 1.66
N GLN A 253 -18.80 3.61 2.20
CA GLN A 253 -20.03 3.46 2.98
C GLN A 253 -21.20 2.98 2.12
N ALA A 254 -21.33 3.48 0.90
CA ALA A 254 -22.36 3.03 -0.05
C ALA A 254 -22.13 1.56 -0.49
N SER A 255 -20.86 1.14 -0.58
CA SER A 255 -20.45 -0.21 -0.96
C SER A 255 -20.57 -1.25 0.18
N ALA A 256 -20.59 -0.80 1.43
CA ALA A 256 -20.71 -1.69 2.58
C ALA A 256 -22.12 -2.28 2.65
N SER A 257 -22.24 -3.61 2.52
CA SER A 257 -23.50 -4.33 2.65
C SER A 257 -24.22 -3.99 3.97
N PRO A 258 -25.56 -3.93 3.98
CA PRO A 258 -26.31 -3.76 5.22
C PRO A 258 -26.02 -4.96 6.13
N LYS A 259 -25.88 -4.69 7.43
CA LYS A 259 -25.56 -5.70 8.46
C LYS A 259 -26.44 -6.95 8.29
N LEU A 260 -25.84 -8.12 8.45
CA LEU A 260 -26.47 -9.44 8.35
C LEU A 260 -27.67 -9.66 9.30
N THR A 261 -27.92 -8.71 10.21
CA THR A 261 -29.01 -8.72 11.21
C THR A 261 -30.42 -8.52 10.62
N ASP A 262 -30.56 -8.24 9.32
CA ASP A 262 -31.85 -7.86 8.69
C ASP A 262 -32.46 -8.96 7.79
N LEU A 263 -32.09 -10.23 8.01
CA LEU A 263 -32.54 -11.38 7.20
C LEU A 263 -34.04 -11.72 7.30
N GLY A 264 -34.82 -11.01 8.11
CA GLY A 264 -36.23 -11.32 8.40
C GLY A 264 -37.31 -10.66 7.52
N ALA A 265 -37.02 -9.62 6.74
CA ALA A 265 -38.07 -8.80 6.09
C ALA A 265 -37.89 -8.65 4.56
N ARG A 266 -38.41 -9.61 3.78
CA ARG A 266 -38.30 -9.67 2.30
C ARG A 266 -38.81 -8.43 1.54
N SER A 267 -39.80 -7.69 2.07
CA SER A 267 -40.42 -6.56 1.36
C SER A 267 -39.74 -5.20 1.59
N LYS A 268 -39.12 -4.98 2.77
CA LYS A 268 -38.29 -3.78 3.02
C LYS A 268 -36.93 -3.87 2.32
N LYS A 269 -36.43 -5.10 2.12
CA LYS A 269 -35.13 -5.41 1.50
C LYS A 269 -34.98 -4.81 0.09
N GLN A 270 -36.01 -4.90 -0.74
CA GLN A 270 -35.91 -4.52 -2.16
C GLN A 270 -35.78 -3.00 -2.38
N LYS A 271 -36.53 -2.19 -1.61
CA LYS A 271 -36.37 -0.71 -1.62
C LYS A 271 -35.02 -0.27 -1.05
N THR A 272 -34.55 -0.90 0.02
CA THR A 272 -33.25 -0.57 0.63
C THR A 272 -32.10 -0.91 -0.32
N THR A 273 -32.16 -2.05 -1.01
CA THR A 273 -31.16 -2.45 -2.01
C THR A 273 -31.13 -1.51 -3.22
N GLU A 274 -32.29 -1.05 -3.71
CA GLU A 274 -32.34 -0.10 -4.83
C GLU A 274 -31.76 1.28 -4.47
N ILE A 275 -32.09 1.80 -3.28
CA ILE A 275 -31.53 3.07 -2.78
C ILE A 275 -30.01 2.96 -2.60
N GLN A 276 -29.55 1.85 -2.05
CA GLN A 276 -28.13 1.61 -1.83
C GLN A 276 -27.36 1.48 -3.14
N LEU A 277 -27.92 0.77 -4.14
CA LEU A 277 -27.33 0.67 -5.46
C LEU A 277 -27.25 2.04 -6.15
N LYS A 278 -28.29 2.88 -6.04
CA LYS A 278 -28.25 4.26 -6.55
C LYS A 278 -27.18 5.09 -5.85
N SER A 279 -27.08 4.99 -4.52
CA SER A 279 -26.04 5.68 -3.74
C SER A 279 -24.63 5.23 -4.14
N TYR A 280 -24.44 3.93 -4.37
CA TYR A 280 -23.19 3.35 -4.85
C TYR A 280 -22.81 3.90 -6.22
N ILE A 281 -23.74 3.90 -7.18
CA ILE A 281 -23.49 4.41 -8.54
C ILE A 281 -23.14 5.90 -8.49
N VAL A 282 -23.91 6.72 -7.78
CA VAL A 282 -23.68 8.17 -7.68
C VAL A 282 -22.33 8.49 -7.02
N SER A 283 -22.02 7.85 -5.89
CA SER A 283 -20.73 8.06 -5.20
C SER A 283 -19.55 7.54 -6.03
N GLY A 284 -19.71 6.40 -6.70
CA GLY A 284 -18.71 5.83 -7.59
C GLY A 284 -18.42 6.71 -8.80
N ILE A 285 -19.45 7.30 -9.43
CA ILE A 285 -19.29 8.25 -10.54
C ILE A 285 -18.52 9.49 -10.09
N LYS A 286 -18.88 10.09 -8.96
CA LYS A 286 -18.16 11.27 -8.41
C LYS A 286 -16.70 10.95 -8.15
N LEU A 287 -16.43 9.80 -7.52
CA LEU A 287 -15.06 9.38 -7.23
C LEU A 287 -14.26 9.12 -8.52
N ARG A 288 -14.84 8.42 -9.51
CA ARG A 288 -14.27 8.23 -10.85
C ARG A 288 -13.93 9.55 -11.52
N GLN A 289 -14.85 10.52 -11.50
CA GLN A 289 -14.65 11.85 -12.08
C GLN A 289 -13.47 12.59 -11.43
N ALA A 290 -13.24 12.39 -10.14
CA ALA A 290 -12.13 13.01 -9.43
C ALA A 290 -10.77 12.33 -9.72
N ILE A 291 -10.72 10.99 -9.79
CA ILE A 291 -9.44 10.24 -9.77
C ILE A 291 -9.06 9.55 -11.08
N TYR A 292 -10.04 9.21 -11.92
CA TYR A 292 -9.83 8.46 -13.17
C TYR A 292 -9.97 9.36 -14.40
N ASP A 293 -10.96 10.25 -14.42
CA ASP A 293 -11.19 11.11 -15.60
C ASP A 293 -10.01 12.02 -15.93
N PRO A 294 -9.30 12.63 -14.96
CA PRO A 294 -8.15 13.48 -15.25
C PRO A 294 -6.98 12.73 -15.91
N ILE A 295 -6.87 11.42 -15.68
CA ILE A 295 -5.77 10.58 -16.16
C ILE A 295 -6.13 9.77 -17.41
N ARG A 296 -7.42 9.68 -17.76
CA ARG A 296 -7.94 8.84 -18.84
C ARG A 296 -7.26 9.09 -20.19
N THR A 297 -6.94 10.34 -20.52
CA THR A 297 -6.32 10.69 -21.81
C THR A 297 -4.89 10.18 -21.92
N GLU A 298 -4.15 10.20 -20.81
CA GLU A 298 -2.75 9.73 -20.76
C GLU A 298 -2.66 8.20 -20.72
N ILE A 299 -3.70 7.53 -20.23
CA ILE A 299 -3.84 6.06 -20.32
C ILE A 299 -4.01 5.61 -21.78
N GLY A 300 -4.68 6.39 -22.64
CA GLY A 300 -4.87 6.05 -24.05
C GLY A 300 -5.51 4.67 -24.25
N GLU A 301 -4.88 3.86 -25.11
CA GLU A 301 -5.37 2.55 -25.55
C GLU A 301 -4.91 1.36 -24.67
N PHE A 302 -4.13 1.61 -23.61
CA PHE A 302 -3.64 0.53 -22.74
C PHE A 302 -4.79 -0.16 -21.99
N GLN A 303 -4.83 -1.49 -22.03
CA GLN A 303 -5.90 -2.28 -21.39
C GLN A 303 -5.49 -2.86 -20.03
N HIS A 304 -4.20 -2.86 -19.70
CA HIS A 304 -3.71 -3.32 -18.40
C HIS A 304 -3.23 -2.12 -17.57
N LEU A 305 -3.98 -1.77 -16.54
CA LEU A 305 -3.64 -0.73 -15.59
C LEU A 305 -2.91 -1.34 -14.40
N ILE A 306 -1.72 -0.82 -14.12
CA ILE A 306 -0.96 -1.15 -12.91
C ILE A 306 -1.05 0.07 -12.01
N LEU A 307 -1.83 -0.03 -10.93
CA LEU A 307 -2.09 1.07 -10.01
C LEU A 307 -1.13 1.01 -8.85
N ALA A 308 -0.49 2.14 -8.53
CA ALA A 308 0.23 2.34 -7.29
C ALA A 308 -0.45 3.47 -6.50
N PRO A 309 -1.49 3.17 -5.70
CA PRO A 309 -2.21 4.17 -4.91
C PRO A 309 -1.36 4.77 -3.79
N ASP A 310 -1.77 5.93 -3.27
CA ASP A 310 -1.17 6.58 -2.10
C ASP A 310 -2.27 7.13 -1.18
N GLY A 311 -1.99 7.32 0.11
CA GLY A 311 -2.98 7.77 1.08
C GLY A 311 -4.25 6.90 1.10
N ASP A 312 -5.41 7.53 1.16
CA ASP A 312 -6.70 6.84 1.23
C ASP A 312 -7.10 6.20 -0.11
N LEU A 313 -6.42 6.51 -1.22
CA LEU A 313 -6.63 5.82 -2.50
C LEU A 313 -6.31 4.32 -2.39
N ASN A 314 -5.49 3.90 -1.42
CA ASN A 314 -5.26 2.48 -1.12
C ASN A 314 -6.53 1.74 -0.69
N LEU A 315 -7.58 2.47 -0.26
CA LEU A 315 -8.84 1.91 0.20
C LEU A 315 -9.88 1.81 -0.92
N VAL A 316 -9.57 2.29 -2.13
CA VAL A 316 -10.50 2.34 -3.25
C VAL A 316 -10.45 1.03 -4.02
N PRO A 317 -11.57 0.30 -4.14
CA PRO A 317 -11.68 -0.85 -5.04
C PRO A 317 -11.86 -0.38 -6.50
N PHE A 318 -10.77 0.05 -7.16
CA PHE A 318 -10.83 0.66 -8.50
C PHE A 318 -11.57 -0.18 -9.53
N HIS A 319 -11.44 -1.52 -9.48
CA HIS A 319 -12.18 -2.46 -10.33
C HIS A 319 -13.69 -2.18 -10.40
N THR A 320 -14.24 -1.72 -9.29
CA THR A 320 -15.68 -1.59 -9.08
C THR A 320 -16.21 -0.19 -9.40
N LEU A 321 -15.33 0.78 -9.71
CA LEU A 321 -15.79 2.12 -10.08
C LEU A 321 -16.60 2.06 -11.39
N PRO A 322 -17.75 2.75 -11.45
CA PRO A 322 -18.48 2.95 -12.70
C PRO A 322 -17.56 3.50 -13.78
N LEU A 323 -17.67 3.01 -15.01
CA LEU A 323 -16.96 3.54 -16.18
C LEU A 323 -17.78 4.62 -16.88
N ASP A 324 -19.11 4.54 -16.78
CA ASP A 324 -20.06 5.46 -17.38
C ASP A 324 -21.05 6.03 -16.35
N GLU A 325 -21.84 7.01 -16.79
CA GLU A 325 -22.84 7.69 -15.95
C GLU A 325 -24.06 6.81 -15.63
N THR A 326 -24.19 5.63 -16.26
CA THR A 326 -25.29 4.68 -16.01
C THR A 326 -24.97 3.74 -14.86
N GLY A 327 -23.69 3.49 -14.58
CA GLY A 327 -23.25 2.53 -13.57
C GLY A 327 -23.36 1.06 -13.99
N ASN A 328 -23.70 0.79 -15.25
CA ASN A 328 -23.85 -0.58 -15.77
C ASN A 328 -22.52 -1.22 -16.18
N THR A 329 -21.54 -0.40 -16.56
CA THR A 329 -20.18 -0.87 -16.86
C THR A 329 -19.23 -0.36 -15.79
N LEU A 330 -18.30 -1.22 -15.38
CA LEU A 330 -17.28 -0.94 -14.37
C LEU A 330 -15.90 -0.87 -15.00
N LEU A 331 -14.91 -0.30 -14.30
CA LEU A 331 -13.55 -0.24 -14.81
C LEU A 331 -12.98 -1.64 -15.11
N MET A 332 -13.35 -2.67 -14.33
CA MET A 332 -12.91 -4.05 -14.58
C MET A 332 -13.44 -4.66 -15.88
N ASP A 333 -14.54 -4.14 -16.43
CA ASP A 333 -15.09 -4.64 -17.70
C ASP A 333 -14.25 -4.20 -18.90
N LYS A 334 -13.51 -3.09 -18.74
CA LYS A 334 -12.61 -2.56 -19.78
C LYS A 334 -11.14 -2.88 -19.52
N TYR A 335 -10.73 -2.91 -18.26
CA TYR A 335 -9.32 -2.97 -17.88
C TYR A 335 -9.01 -4.20 -17.03
N GLN A 336 -7.89 -4.85 -17.36
CA GLN A 336 -7.19 -5.65 -16.38
C GLN A 336 -6.51 -4.70 -15.39
N ILE A 337 -6.82 -4.80 -14.10
CA ILE A 337 -6.23 -3.93 -13.07
C ILE A 337 -5.37 -4.78 -12.12
N SER A 338 -4.13 -4.34 -11.91
CA SER A 338 -3.20 -4.91 -10.93
C SER A 338 -2.72 -3.82 -9.98
N TYR A 339 -2.38 -4.17 -8.75
CA TYR A 339 -1.95 -3.22 -7.72
C TYR A 339 -0.48 -3.43 -7.34
N LEU A 340 0.22 -2.33 -7.12
CA LEU A 340 1.54 -2.27 -6.50
C LEU A 340 1.49 -1.29 -5.32
N SER A 341 2.41 -1.40 -4.38
CA SER A 341 2.58 -0.37 -3.34
C SER A 341 3.36 0.84 -3.87
N SER A 342 4.22 0.63 -4.86
CA SER A 342 4.86 1.65 -5.69
C SER A 342 5.33 1.01 -6.99
N GLY A 343 5.44 1.79 -8.07
CA GLY A 343 5.94 1.33 -9.36
C GLY A 343 7.28 0.62 -9.30
N ARG A 344 8.14 0.96 -8.33
CA ARG A 344 9.42 0.26 -8.09
C ARG A 344 9.26 -1.25 -7.87
N ASP A 345 8.11 -1.68 -7.33
CA ASP A 345 7.92 -3.06 -6.93
C ASP A 345 7.88 -4.00 -8.14
N ILE A 346 7.66 -3.46 -9.36
CA ILE A 346 7.78 -4.24 -10.60
C ILE A 346 9.18 -4.87 -10.76
N LEU A 347 10.22 -4.19 -10.25
CA LEU A 347 11.60 -4.66 -10.32
C LEU A 347 11.83 -5.92 -9.47
N ARG A 348 10.95 -6.20 -8.49
CA ARG A 348 11.01 -7.42 -7.67
C ARG A 348 10.71 -8.68 -8.45
N GLY A 349 10.02 -8.59 -9.58
CA GLY A 349 9.79 -9.74 -10.47
C GLY A 349 11.09 -10.39 -10.96
N LYS A 350 12.21 -9.65 -10.92
CA LYS A 350 13.56 -10.19 -11.21
C LYS A 350 14.10 -11.10 -10.11
N MET A 351 13.63 -10.95 -8.88
CA MET A 351 14.01 -11.81 -7.75
C MET A 351 13.24 -13.13 -7.82
N ARG A 352 13.71 -14.04 -8.69
CA ARG A 352 13.17 -15.40 -8.76
C ARG A 352 13.54 -16.17 -7.50
N SER A 353 12.54 -16.69 -6.80
CA SER A 353 12.77 -17.70 -5.78
C SER A 353 13.18 -19.01 -6.43
N LYS A 354 14.23 -19.64 -5.91
CA LYS A 354 14.60 -21.02 -6.28
C LYS A 354 13.76 -22.06 -5.53
N ARG A 355 12.92 -21.64 -4.58
CA ARG A 355 12.08 -22.53 -3.78
C ARG A 355 10.95 -23.05 -4.64
N GLN A 356 10.79 -24.36 -4.68
CA GLN A 356 9.64 -25.00 -5.30
C GLN A 356 8.39 -24.65 -4.49
N ALA A 357 7.29 -24.30 -5.17
CA ALA A 357 6.03 -24.02 -4.50
C ALA A 357 5.63 -25.25 -3.66
N ALA A 358 5.34 -25.03 -2.38
CA ALA A 358 4.82 -26.08 -1.51
C ALA A 358 3.40 -26.47 -1.94
N LYS A 359 2.87 -27.56 -1.38
CA LYS A 359 1.45 -27.91 -1.54
C LYS A 359 0.58 -26.74 -1.08
N ALA A 360 -0.52 -26.49 -1.79
CA ALA A 360 -1.47 -25.44 -1.42
C ALA A 360 -2.00 -25.69 -0.01
N LEU A 361 -1.93 -24.66 0.84
CA LEU A 361 -2.56 -24.64 2.15
C LEU A 361 -3.87 -23.87 2.03
N ILE A 362 -4.99 -24.53 2.37
CA ILE A 362 -6.31 -23.89 2.45
C ILE A 362 -6.63 -23.71 3.92
N ILE A 363 -6.76 -22.45 4.34
CA ILE A 363 -7.30 -22.09 5.66
C ILE A 363 -8.70 -21.55 5.40
N ALA A 364 -9.72 -22.19 5.94
CA ALA A 364 -11.12 -21.84 5.75
C ALA A 364 -11.79 -21.53 7.09
N ASP A 365 -12.65 -20.51 7.09
CA ASP A 365 -13.48 -20.07 8.22
C ASP A 365 -12.74 -19.97 9.57
N PRO A 366 -11.61 -19.21 9.65
CA PRO A 366 -10.95 -19.00 10.93
C PRO A 366 -11.90 -18.29 11.89
N ASN A 367 -12.20 -18.92 13.02
CA ASN A 367 -12.96 -18.28 14.09
C ASN A 367 -12.08 -17.22 14.79
N PHE A 368 -12.28 -15.95 14.45
CA PHE A 368 -11.55 -14.83 15.05
C PHE A 368 -12.03 -14.49 16.48
N ASP A 369 -13.14 -15.08 16.92
CA ASP A 369 -13.69 -14.94 18.28
C ASP A 369 -13.27 -16.11 19.20
N LEU A 370 -12.39 -17.00 18.73
CA LEU A 370 -11.89 -18.13 19.51
C LEU A 370 -11.03 -17.61 20.68
N GLY A 371 -11.58 -17.63 21.90
CA GLY A 371 -10.87 -17.25 23.12
C GLY A 371 -9.67 -18.16 23.42
N ALA A 372 -8.64 -17.60 24.06
CA ALA A 372 -7.38 -18.29 24.35
C ALA A 372 -7.53 -19.58 25.19
N GLU A 373 -8.61 -19.74 25.95
CA GLU A 373 -8.87 -20.93 26.78
C GLU A 373 -9.17 -22.20 25.97
N VAL A 374 -9.64 -22.08 24.72
CA VAL A 374 -9.97 -23.23 23.86
C VAL A 374 -8.73 -23.78 23.13
N ALA A 375 -7.66 -22.99 23.01
CA ALA A 375 -6.45 -23.38 22.28
C ALA A 375 -5.62 -24.47 22.99
N THR A 376 -5.77 -24.62 24.31
CA THR A 376 -5.05 -25.62 25.11
C THR A 376 -5.61 -27.04 24.99
N ASP A 377 -6.85 -27.21 24.52
CA ASP A 377 -7.54 -28.51 24.46
C ASP A 377 -7.44 -29.20 23.08
N LEU A 378 -6.81 -28.54 22.10
CA LEU A 378 -6.53 -29.11 20.78
C LEU A 378 -5.13 -29.72 20.75
N SER A 379 -4.96 -30.84 21.47
CA SER A 379 -3.86 -31.77 21.18
C SER A 379 -4.01 -32.27 19.73
N LEU A 380 -2.87 -32.37 19.04
CA LEU A 380 -2.72 -32.68 17.60
C LEU A 380 -3.34 -34.03 17.13
N GLU A 381 -4.05 -34.75 17.97
CA GLU A 381 -4.62 -36.08 17.67
C GLU A 381 -6.04 -36.04 17.09
N ASN A 382 -6.78 -34.93 17.19
CA ASN A 382 -8.20 -34.87 16.77
C ASN A 382 -8.49 -34.18 15.42
N LEU A 383 -7.50 -34.07 14.52
CA LEU A 383 -7.75 -33.66 13.12
C LEU A 383 -8.31 -34.84 12.29
N THR A 384 -9.47 -35.37 12.70
CA THR A 384 -10.34 -36.12 11.80
C THR A 384 -11.54 -35.23 11.47
N SER A 385 -11.75 -35.02 10.17
CA SER A 385 -12.80 -34.16 9.63
C SER A 385 -14.15 -34.47 10.27
N PRO A 386 -14.93 -33.47 10.73
CA PRO A 386 -16.30 -33.72 11.17
C PRO A 386 -17.13 -34.24 9.98
N PRO A 387 -18.06 -35.19 10.20
CA PRO A 387 -18.90 -35.72 9.13
C PRO A 387 -19.80 -34.60 8.59
N THR A 388 -19.72 -34.37 7.29
CA THR A 388 -20.67 -33.52 6.55
C THR A 388 -22.10 -34.04 6.74
N PRO A 389 -23.07 -33.21 7.17
CA PRO A 389 -24.47 -33.62 7.19
C PRO A 389 -24.99 -33.81 5.75
N PRO A 390 -25.84 -34.81 5.49
CA PRO A 390 -26.35 -35.07 4.15
C PRO A 390 -27.29 -33.93 3.72
N LEU A 391 -27.02 -33.38 2.53
CA LEU A 391 -27.92 -32.48 1.82
C LEU A 391 -29.19 -33.25 1.44
N GLN A 392 -30.27 -33.10 2.21
CA GLN A 392 -31.62 -33.46 1.75
C GLN A 392 -32.13 -32.36 0.82
N GLY A 393 -31.91 -32.55 -0.48
CA GLY A 393 -32.62 -31.82 -1.53
C GLY A 393 -33.84 -32.62 -1.97
N GLU A 394 -35.04 -32.15 -1.63
CA GLU A 394 -36.26 -32.55 -2.35
C GLU A 394 -36.17 -32.03 -3.79
N GLY A 395 -35.82 -32.92 -4.72
CA GLY A 395 -35.83 -32.62 -6.14
C GLY A 395 -37.23 -32.81 -6.73
N SER A 396 -37.87 -31.71 -7.14
CA SER A 396 -38.92 -31.77 -8.16
C SER A 396 -38.27 -32.07 -9.51
N LYS A 397 -38.61 -33.21 -10.11
CA LYS A 397 -38.12 -33.65 -11.41
C LYS A 397 -38.58 -32.71 -12.54
N SER A 398 -37.65 -32.26 -13.37
CA SER A 398 -37.95 -31.93 -14.77
C SER A 398 -36.84 -32.45 -15.68
N ASN A 399 -37.21 -33.42 -16.53
CA ASN A 399 -36.40 -34.04 -17.56
C ASN A 399 -35.94 -33.04 -18.63
N SER A 400 -34.66 -33.09 -19.03
CA SER A 400 -34.19 -32.86 -20.42
C SER A 400 -32.75 -33.40 -20.59
N PRO A 401 -32.38 -33.95 -21.77
CA PRO A 401 -31.20 -34.81 -21.95
C PRO A 401 -29.88 -34.05 -22.22
N PRO A 402 -28.70 -34.72 -22.12
CA PRO A 402 -27.39 -34.07 -22.16
C PRO A 402 -26.88 -33.81 -23.59
N PHE A 403 -26.18 -32.70 -23.78
CA PHE A 403 -25.34 -32.44 -24.98
C PHE A 403 -23.93 -33.04 -24.78
N PRO A 404 -23.32 -33.65 -25.82
CA PRO A 404 -22.06 -34.39 -25.70
C PRO A 404 -20.81 -33.50 -25.76
N CYS A 405 -19.81 -33.89 -24.98
CA CYS A 405 -18.43 -33.39 -25.02
C CYS A 405 -17.79 -33.63 -26.39
N ARG A 406 -17.04 -32.65 -26.90
CA ARG A 406 -16.16 -32.79 -28.07
C ARG A 406 -14.71 -32.78 -27.59
N GLU A 407 -14.06 -33.93 -27.66
CA GLU A 407 -12.61 -34.08 -27.57
C GLU A 407 -11.96 -33.49 -28.84
N GLY A 408 -10.93 -32.67 -28.65
CA GLY A 408 -10.08 -32.16 -29.73
C GLY A 408 -8.95 -33.13 -30.01
N GLY A 409 -8.95 -33.71 -31.20
CA GLY A 409 -7.89 -34.58 -31.72
C GLY A 409 -6.66 -33.82 -32.25
N GLN A 410 -5.53 -34.52 -32.23
CA GLN A 410 -4.26 -34.19 -32.87
C GLN A 410 -4.32 -34.24 -34.40
N GLY A 411 -3.45 -33.48 -35.06
CA GLY A 411 -2.81 -33.87 -36.32
C GLY A 411 -3.06 -32.96 -37.52
N GLY A 412 -2.02 -32.25 -37.96
CA GLY A 412 -1.97 -31.42 -39.18
C GLY A 412 -0.90 -30.35 -39.10
#